data_AF-A0A0F9I4N1-F1
#
_entry.id   AF-A0A0F9I4N1-F1
#
_cell.length_a   1.000
_cell.length_b   1.000
_cell.length_c   1.000
_cell.angle_alpha   90.00
_cell.angle_beta   90.00
_cell.angle_gamma   90.00
#
_symmetry.space_group_name_H-M   'P 1'
#
loop_
_entity.id
_entity.type
_entity.pdbx_description
1 polymer ?
#
loop_
_entity_poly.entity_id
_entity_poly.type
_entity_poly.pdbx_seq_one_letter_code
_entity_poly.pdbx_strand_id
1 'polypeptide(L)'
;PKGNPVCESCHKPFDRRGNGRYKKTSSGKEGSIGIHIDKLRWDVNDNAIQELLGLWVTAQTSIVAMEHFYNQHLGLPYEAGEHRITKNMLMRCAEKGPVQFMAAEQLKGSVYVGEDGKKHRAAASSLVTVVAGVDQGQGKGNHMHISIVHEGAIRHKLWIGRVYSLEELEQIDAQGGGIGYNDLRSLCARRSGQVYMCRYRPKRKPENMFSIDEDNNMIQANRTDSLDAGFDAYKHGRVVLPQTINDIDNGEFIPQMIESVRSKTIDKNNVVVGIWSNTGPDDHRHADVYELLAMHIAGFGDTDVYDDDEDDEPYIIDDADEYDDDSGYV
;
A
#
# COMPACT_ATOMS: atom_id res chain seq x y z
N PRO A 1 -9.27 -26.14 1.19
CA PRO A 1 -8.23 -26.45 0.18
C PRO A 1 -8.05 -27.96 -0.02
N LYS A 2 -8.42 -28.47 -1.21
CA LYS A 2 -8.06 -29.84 -1.64
C LYS A 2 -6.53 -29.94 -1.63
N GLY A 3 -5.99 -31.00 -1.01
CA GLY A 3 -4.57 -31.14 -0.72
C GLY A 3 -3.68 -30.92 -1.96
N ASN A 4 -2.48 -30.34 -1.75
CA ASN A 4 -1.51 -30.19 -2.83
C ASN A 4 -1.28 -31.54 -3.51
N PRO A 5 -1.33 -31.60 -4.85
CA PRO A 5 -1.03 -32.83 -5.56
C PRO A 5 0.35 -33.32 -5.11
N VAL A 6 0.47 -34.62 -4.90
CA VAL A 6 1.71 -35.28 -4.48
C VAL A 6 2.34 -35.96 -5.68
N CYS A 7 3.66 -35.90 -5.79
CA CYS A 7 4.39 -36.60 -6.83
C CYS A 7 4.28 -38.11 -6.60
N GLU A 8 3.71 -38.84 -7.55
CA GLU A 8 3.53 -40.31 -7.45
C GLU A 8 4.85 -41.08 -7.28
N SER A 9 5.98 -40.48 -7.65
CA SER A 9 7.29 -41.15 -7.59
C SER A 9 8.00 -41.03 -6.25
N CYS A 10 7.85 -39.89 -5.58
CA CYS A 10 8.58 -39.62 -4.33
C CYS A 10 7.65 -39.33 -3.15
N HIS A 11 6.33 -39.34 -3.39
CA HIS A 11 5.26 -39.03 -2.44
C HIS A 11 5.43 -37.70 -1.69
N LYS A 12 6.24 -36.79 -2.22
CA LYS A 12 6.37 -35.42 -1.72
C LYS A 12 5.35 -34.52 -2.42
N PRO A 13 4.78 -33.51 -1.74
CA PRO A 13 3.96 -32.48 -2.38
C PRO A 13 4.70 -31.87 -3.58
N PHE A 14 4.00 -31.59 -4.68
CA PHE A 14 4.58 -30.86 -5.80
C PHE A 14 5.06 -29.49 -5.31
N ASP A 15 6.37 -29.26 -5.42
CA ASP A 15 6.94 -27.93 -5.29
C ASP A 15 6.62 -27.15 -6.56
N ARG A 16 5.58 -26.32 -6.50
CA ARG A 16 5.13 -25.47 -7.62
C ARG A 16 6.08 -24.29 -7.86
N ARG A 17 7.07 -24.07 -6.99
CA ARG A 17 7.98 -22.90 -7.02
C ARG A 17 9.41 -23.28 -7.36
N GLY A 18 9.82 -24.52 -7.09
CA GLY A 18 11.10 -25.04 -7.57
C GLY A 18 11.16 -25.13 -9.09
N ASN A 19 12.36 -25.09 -9.65
CA ASN A 19 12.58 -25.44 -11.06
C ASN A 19 12.02 -26.84 -11.31
N GLY A 20 10.84 -26.90 -11.90
CA GLY A 20 10.16 -28.14 -12.22
C GLY A 20 11.04 -29.00 -13.12
N ARG A 21 10.93 -30.32 -12.97
CA ARG A 21 11.48 -31.27 -13.94
C ARG A 21 10.32 -32.00 -14.59
N TYR A 22 10.26 -31.94 -15.91
CA TYR A 22 9.32 -32.76 -16.68
C TYR A 22 9.69 -34.23 -16.47
N LYS A 23 8.83 -34.98 -15.78
CA LYS A 23 8.94 -36.43 -15.70
C LYS A 23 8.06 -37.01 -16.79
N LYS A 24 8.67 -37.69 -17.76
CA LYS A 24 7.95 -38.41 -18.82
C LYS A 24 7.05 -39.47 -18.18
N THR A 25 5.72 -39.32 -18.28
CA THR A 25 4.73 -40.24 -17.69
C THR A 25 4.20 -41.27 -18.68
N SER A 26 4.37 -41.05 -19.98
CA SER A 26 4.05 -42.05 -20.99
C SER A 26 5.26 -42.97 -21.23
N SER A 27 5.00 -44.28 -21.33
CA SER A 27 5.87 -45.23 -22.04
C SER A 27 5.93 -44.95 -23.55
N GLY A 28 5.42 -43.78 -23.98
CA GLY A 28 5.38 -43.34 -25.36
C GLY A 28 6.79 -43.24 -25.93
N LYS A 29 6.91 -43.67 -27.19
CA LYS A 29 8.09 -43.72 -28.04
C LYS A 29 9.13 -42.62 -27.75
N GLU A 30 10.41 -42.93 -27.94
CA GLU A 30 11.46 -41.91 -28.05
C GLU A 30 10.96 -40.73 -28.91
N GLY A 31 11.03 -39.50 -28.39
CA GLY A 31 10.62 -38.29 -29.13
C GLY A 31 9.43 -37.47 -28.61
N SER A 32 8.83 -37.78 -27.47
CA SER A 32 7.78 -36.92 -26.87
C SER A 32 8.36 -35.62 -26.31
N ILE A 33 7.97 -34.47 -26.88
CA ILE A 33 8.37 -33.12 -26.46
C ILE A 33 7.30 -32.57 -25.50
N GLY A 34 7.70 -32.14 -24.30
CA GLY A 34 6.82 -31.34 -23.43
C GLY A 34 6.81 -29.90 -23.93
N ILE A 35 5.62 -29.35 -24.20
CA ILE A 35 5.46 -27.96 -24.63
C ILE A 35 4.90 -27.17 -23.45
N HIS A 36 5.58 -26.10 -23.07
CA HIS A 36 5.05 -25.10 -22.18
C HIS A 36 4.07 -24.22 -22.95
N ILE A 37 2.81 -24.18 -22.54
CA ILE A 37 1.76 -23.34 -23.13
C ILE A 37 1.34 -22.34 -22.06
N ASP A 38 1.65 -21.07 -22.27
CA ASP A 38 1.14 -19.98 -21.44
C ASP A 38 -0.38 -19.77 -21.69
N LYS A 39 -1.10 -19.11 -20.75
CA LYS A 39 -2.55 -18.88 -20.94
C LYS A 39 -2.84 -18.07 -22.21
N LEU A 40 -1.89 -17.23 -22.66
CA LEU A 40 -1.95 -16.49 -23.92
C LEU A 40 -2.05 -17.39 -25.16
N ARG A 41 -1.50 -18.61 -25.12
CA ARG A 41 -1.53 -19.58 -26.21
C ARG A 41 -2.63 -20.63 -26.07
N TRP A 42 -3.15 -20.81 -24.87
CA TRP A 42 -4.16 -21.83 -24.58
C TRP A 42 -5.58 -21.29 -24.74
N ASP A 43 -5.82 -20.05 -24.34
CA ASP A 43 -7.14 -19.46 -24.34
C ASP A 43 -7.34 -18.62 -25.61
N VAL A 44 -8.02 -19.22 -26.59
CA VAL A 44 -8.34 -18.61 -27.89
C VAL A 44 -9.59 -17.74 -27.86
N ASN A 45 -10.15 -17.49 -26.67
CA ASN A 45 -11.30 -16.62 -26.56
C ASN A 45 -10.88 -15.15 -26.75
N ASP A 46 -11.69 -14.35 -27.44
CA ASP A 46 -11.35 -12.97 -27.82
C ASP A 46 -11.06 -12.06 -26.59
N ASN A 47 -11.55 -12.47 -25.40
CA ASN A 47 -11.38 -11.74 -24.16
C ASN A 47 -10.17 -12.20 -23.30
N ALA A 48 -9.48 -13.28 -23.64
CA ALA A 48 -8.42 -13.85 -22.80
C ALA A 48 -7.26 -12.85 -22.57
N ILE A 49 -6.93 -12.05 -23.59
CA ILE A 49 -5.91 -11.00 -23.49
C ILE A 49 -6.37 -9.88 -22.53
N GLN A 50 -7.64 -9.48 -22.60
CA GLN A 50 -8.19 -8.44 -21.72
C GLN A 50 -8.24 -8.90 -20.27
N GLU A 51 -8.67 -10.14 -20.01
CA GLU A 51 -8.67 -10.76 -18.68
C GLU A 51 -7.25 -10.83 -18.11
N LEU A 52 -6.28 -11.32 -18.90
CA LEU A 52 -4.87 -11.35 -18.50
C LEU A 52 -4.30 -9.95 -18.23
N LEU A 53 -4.68 -8.96 -19.02
CA LEU A 53 -4.28 -7.57 -18.79
C LEU A 53 -4.85 -7.05 -17.47
N GLY A 54 -6.13 -7.30 -17.19
CA GLY A 54 -6.77 -6.93 -15.92
C GLY A 54 -6.06 -7.58 -14.73
N LEU A 55 -5.83 -8.90 -14.78
CA LEU A 55 -5.10 -9.63 -13.75
C LEU A 55 -3.67 -9.09 -13.55
N TRP A 56 -2.97 -8.73 -14.62
CA TRP A 56 -1.63 -8.15 -14.54
C TRP A 56 -1.64 -6.75 -13.91
N VAL A 57 -2.59 -5.91 -14.29
CA VAL A 57 -2.77 -4.56 -13.72
C VAL A 57 -3.04 -4.67 -12.21
N THR A 58 -3.99 -5.50 -11.80
CA THR A 58 -4.26 -5.76 -10.38
C THR A 58 -3.03 -6.34 -9.68
N ALA A 59 -2.33 -7.27 -10.32
CA ALA A 59 -1.13 -7.88 -9.75
C ALA A 59 0.01 -6.86 -9.51
N GLN A 60 0.03 -5.71 -10.20
CA GLN A 60 1.08 -4.70 -10.00
C GLN A 60 1.12 -4.10 -8.59
N THR A 61 0.02 -4.18 -7.85
CA THR A 61 -0.10 -3.64 -6.48
C THR A 61 0.45 -4.62 -5.44
N SER A 62 0.66 -5.89 -5.80
CA SER A 62 1.08 -6.93 -4.85
C SER A 62 2.12 -7.86 -5.43
N ILE A 63 3.25 -7.98 -4.74
CA ILE A 63 4.36 -8.92 -5.04
C ILE A 63 3.84 -10.36 -5.17
N VAL A 64 2.93 -10.73 -4.27
CA VAL A 64 2.38 -12.08 -4.22
C VAL A 64 1.47 -12.30 -5.43
N ALA A 65 0.65 -11.30 -5.76
CA ALA A 65 -0.20 -11.35 -6.94
C ALA A 65 0.63 -11.35 -8.23
N MET A 66 1.71 -10.56 -8.31
CA MET A 66 2.64 -10.55 -9.45
C MET A 66 3.33 -11.89 -9.62
N GLU A 67 3.81 -12.47 -8.53
CA GLU A 67 4.39 -13.81 -8.58
C GLU A 67 3.36 -14.88 -8.97
N HIS A 68 2.14 -14.79 -8.44
CA HIS A 68 1.05 -15.67 -8.84
C HIS A 68 0.72 -15.49 -10.32
N PHE A 69 0.71 -14.26 -10.82
CA PHE A 69 0.43 -13.94 -12.21
C PHE A 69 1.43 -14.59 -13.15
N TYR A 70 2.72 -14.40 -12.92
CA TYR A 70 3.75 -15.02 -13.76
C TYR A 70 3.72 -16.56 -13.65
N ASN A 71 3.66 -17.11 -12.43
CA ASN A 71 3.77 -18.57 -12.25
C ASN A 71 2.50 -19.33 -12.64
N GLN A 72 1.30 -18.77 -12.41
CA GLN A 72 0.02 -19.47 -12.63
C GLN A 72 -0.61 -19.10 -13.97
N HIS A 73 -0.58 -17.82 -14.36
CA HIS A 73 -1.23 -17.38 -15.60
C HIS A 73 -0.29 -17.43 -16.80
N LEU A 74 0.99 -17.10 -16.63
CA LEU A 74 1.97 -17.20 -17.72
C LEU A 74 2.77 -18.50 -17.71
N GLY A 75 2.73 -19.28 -16.61
CA GLY A 75 3.57 -20.48 -16.43
C GLY A 75 5.07 -20.18 -16.39
N LEU A 76 5.45 -18.91 -16.29
CA LEU A 76 6.84 -18.48 -16.28
C LEU A 76 7.36 -18.52 -14.84
N PRO A 77 8.48 -19.23 -14.57
CA PRO A 77 9.09 -19.22 -13.26
C PRO A 77 9.49 -17.78 -12.93
N TYR A 78 8.84 -17.22 -11.92
CA TYR A 78 9.10 -15.89 -11.42
C TYR A 78 9.18 -15.95 -9.91
N GLU A 79 10.26 -15.44 -9.37
CA GLU A 79 10.40 -15.18 -7.96
C GLU A 79 10.51 -13.67 -7.82
N ALA A 80 9.53 -13.08 -7.14
CA ALA A 80 9.57 -11.65 -6.93
C ALA A 80 10.76 -11.31 -6.02
N GLY A 81 11.62 -10.39 -6.47
CA GLY A 81 12.71 -9.88 -5.63
C GLY A 81 12.20 -9.18 -4.37
N GLU A 82 13.10 -8.83 -3.45
CA GLU A 82 12.74 -8.01 -2.30
C GLU A 82 12.07 -6.72 -2.76
N HIS A 83 10.88 -6.43 -2.23
CA HIS A 83 10.28 -5.11 -2.38
C HIS A 83 10.70 -4.24 -1.22
N ARG A 84 11.36 -3.15 -1.55
CA ARG A 84 11.69 -2.08 -0.61
C ARG A 84 11.60 -0.75 -1.34
N ILE A 85 11.35 0.31 -0.59
CA ILE A 85 11.61 1.64 -1.12
C ILE A 85 13.10 1.71 -1.46
N THR A 86 13.42 2.19 -2.66
CA THR A 86 14.80 2.34 -3.10
C THR A 86 15.21 3.81 -3.05
N LYS A 87 16.52 4.07 -2.89
CA LYS A 87 17.05 5.43 -3.00
C LYS A 87 16.62 6.10 -4.32
N ASN A 88 16.62 5.37 -5.43
CA ASN A 88 16.19 5.90 -6.73
C ASN A 88 14.70 6.30 -6.74
N MET A 89 13.81 5.54 -6.09
CA MET A 89 12.41 5.93 -5.93
C MET A 89 12.29 7.27 -5.19
N LEU A 90 13.03 7.42 -4.09
CA LEU A 90 13.04 8.66 -3.30
C LEU A 90 13.60 9.84 -4.12
N MET A 91 14.70 9.65 -4.86
CA MET A 91 15.27 10.70 -5.70
C MET A 91 14.30 11.18 -6.79
N ARG A 92 13.58 10.26 -7.46
CA ARG A 92 12.54 10.64 -8.44
C ARG A 92 11.39 11.42 -7.83
N CYS A 93 11.06 11.16 -6.57
CA CYS A 93 10.06 11.95 -5.83
C CYS A 93 10.58 13.35 -5.47
N ALA A 94 11.89 13.51 -5.32
CA ALA A 94 12.54 14.80 -5.05
C ALA A 94 12.72 15.67 -6.31
N GLU A 95 12.90 15.05 -7.48
CA GLU A 95 13.01 15.76 -8.78
C GLU A 95 11.77 16.60 -9.12
N LYS A 96 10.60 16.22 -8.60
CA LYS A 96 9.32 16.89 -8.86
C LYS A 96 9.06 18.09 -7.93
N GLY A 97 9.82 18.27 -6.85
CA GLY A 97 9.53 19.27 -5.84
C GLY A 97 9.96 20.69 -6.25
N PRO A 98 9.13 21.73 -6.09
CA PRO A 98 9.61 23.10 -6.12
C PRO A 98 10.60 23.34 -4.96
N VAL A 99 11.58 24.21 -5.20
CA VAL A 99 12.75 24.44 -4.32
C VAL A 99 12.41 25.20 -3.03
N GLN A 100 11.18 25.67 -2.84
CA GLN A 100 10.85 26.57 -1.73
C GLN A 100 10.02 25.89 -0.65
N PHE A 101 10.69 25.58 0.46
CA PHE A 101 10.05 25.52 1.76
C PHE A 101 9.28 26.82 1.96
N MET A 102 7.97 26.75 2.16
CA MET A 102 7.25 27.87 2.76
C MET A 102 7.82 28.07 4.16
N ALA A 103 8.23 29.29 4.51
CA ALA A 103 8.60 29.59 5.87
C ALA A 103 7.40 29.25 6.78
N ALA A 104 7.63 28.72 7.99
CA ALA A 104 6.56 28.34 8.92
C ALA A 104 5.53 29.47 9.14
N GLU A 105 5.99 30.72 9.06
CA GLU A 105 5.19 31.95 9.14
C GLU A 105 4.16 32.12 8.00
N GLN A 106 4.39 31.48 6.86
CA GLN A 106 3.51 31.46 5.68
C GLN A 106 2.45 30.35 5.75
N LEU A 107 2.58 29.39 6.67
CA LEU A 107 1.61 28.31 6.88
C LEU A 107 0.42 28.74 7.75
N LYS A 108 -0.03 30.00 7.65
CA LYS A 108 -1.28 30.48 8.27
C LYS A 108 -2.49 30.02 7.43
N GLY A 109 -2.70 28.72 7.37
CA GLY A 109 -3.92 28.08 6.90
C GLY A 109 -4.62 27.41 8.06
N SER A 110 -5.92 27.15 7.93
CA SER A 110 -6.63 26.29 8.86
C SER A 110 -6.05 24.88 8.74
N VAL A 111 -5.32 24.41 9.75
CA VAL A 111 -4.96 22.99 9.88
C VAL A 111 -6.24 22.25 10.22
N TYR A 112 -6.89 21.70 9.19
CA TYR A 112 -7.98 20.78 9.40
C TYR A 112 -7.39 19.46 9.88
N VAL A 113 -7.96 19.02 10.98
CA VAL A 113 -7.91 17.64 11.36
C VAL A 113 -9.36 17.28 11.69
N GLY A 114 -9.87 16.22 11.07
CA GLY A 114 -11.27 16.11 10.62
C GLY A 114 -12.36 16.40 11.65
N GLU A 115 -13.29 17.29 11.28
CA GLU A 115 -14.56 17.52 11.97
C GLU A 115 -15.68 16.91 11.13
N ASP A 116 -16.35 15.87 11.64
CA ASP A 116 -17.60 15.35 11.06
C ASP A 116 -18.76 16.24 11.51
N GLY A 117 -19.28 17.02 10.57
CA GLY A 117 -20.36 17.96 10.83
C GLY A 117 -21.06 18.41 9.55
N LYS A 118 -21.75 17.49 8.88
CA LYS A 118 -22.83 17.73 7.89
C LYS A 118 -22.51 18.69 6.73
N LYS A 119 -22.43 18.10 5.52
CA LYS A 119 -22.68 18.66 4.17
C LYS A 119 -22.99 20.18 4.09
N HIS A 120 -21.98 21.02 4.31
CA HIS A 120 -21.96 22.35 3.74
C HIS A 120 -20.97 22.34 2.57
N ARG A 121 -21.47 22.16 1.34
CA ARG A 121 -20.78 22.61 0.13
C ARG A 121 -20.72 24.14 0.17
N ALA A 122 -19.87 24.69 1.02
CA ALA A 122 -19.43 26.07 0.89
C ALA A 122 -18.58 26.16 -0.38
N ALA A 123 -18.86 27.16 -1.21
CA ALA A 123 -18.17 27.41 -2.45
C ALA A 123 -16.65 27.38 -2.24
N ALA A 124 -15.96 26.59 -3.08
CA ALA A 124 -14.55 26.28 -3.05
C ALA A 124 -13.66 27.53 -3.10
N SER A 125 -13.40 28.12 -1.93
CA SER A 125 -12.08 28.65 -1.63
C SER A 125 -11.19 27.44 -1.37
N SER A 126 -10.06 27.38 -2.06
CA SER A 126 -9.07 26.30 -2.05
C SER A 126 -8.52 26.01 -0.65
N LEU A 127 -9.29 25.30 0.17
CA LEU A 127 -8.82 24.82 1.46
C LEU A 127 -7.77 23.75 1.18
N VAL A 128 -6.57 24.01 1.68
CA VAL A 128 -5.42 23.11 1.59
C VAL A 128 -5.47 22.18 2.80
N THR A 129 -5.55 20.88 2.57
CA THR A 129 -5.48 19.89 3.66
C THR A 129 -4.03 19.68 4.05
N VAL A 130 -3.73 19.84 5.34
CA VAL A 130 -2.40 19.57 5.92
C VAL A 130 -2.51 18.34 6.81
N VAL A 131 -1.62 17.38 6.62
CA VAL A 131 -1.57 16.15 7.41
C VAL A 131 -0.19 15.97 8.02
N ALA A 132 -0.13 15.30 9.17
CA ALA A 132 1.11 14.99 9.84
C ALA A 132 1.11 13.55 10.35
N GLY A 133 2.30 12.94 10.37
CA GLY A 133 2.54 11.63 10.96
C GLY A 133 3.74 11.70 11.88
N VAL A 134 3.63 11.08 13.06
CA VAL A 134 4.65 11.14 14.11
C VAL A 134 4.94 9.73 14.62
N ASP A 135 6.21 9.31 14.56
CA ASP A 135 6.68 8.05 15.12
C ASP A 135 7.62 8.30 16.30
N GLN A 136 7.43 7.53 17.37
CA GLN A 136 8.23 7.65 18.58
C GLN A 136 9.54 6.89 18.43
N GLY A 137 10.62 7.59 18.09
CA GLY A 137 11.95 7.01 18.06
C GLY A 137 12.40 6.59 19.45
N GLN A 138 13.19 5.52 19.56
CA GLN A 138 13.69 4.96 20.83
C GLN A 138 14.69 5.91 21.55
N GLY A 139 14.19 7.02 22.11
CA GLY A 139 14.98 7.99 22.87
C GLY A 139 15.80 8.98 22.03
N LYS A 140 15.58 9.04 20.72
CA LYS A 140 16.31 9.94 19.79
C LYS A 140 15.46 11.12 19.28
N GLY A 141 14.30 11.38 19.91
CA GLY A 141 13.28 12.30 19.41
C GLY A 141 12.18 11.57 18.63
N ASN A 142 11.07 12.25 18.37
CA ASN A 142 10.01 11.72 17.51
C ASN A 142 10.24 12.14 16.07
N HIS A 143 10.18 11.20 15.15
CA HIS A 143 10.29 11.49 13.72
C HIS A 143 8.93 11.97 13.23
N MET A 144 8.89 13.10 12.54
CA MET A 144 7.65 13.69 12.07
C MET A 144 7.75 14.07 10.59
N HIS A 145 6.64 13.86 9.89
CA HIS A 145 6.43 14.25 8.51
C HIS A 145 5.18 15.13 8.45
N ILE A 146 5.23 16.18 7.64
CA ILE A 146 4.11 17.10 7.41
C ILE A 146 3.97 17.28 5.91
N SER A 147 2.75 17.15 5.41
CA SER A 147 2.44 17.32 4.00
C SER A 147 1.22 18.18 3.79
N ILE A 148 1.24 18.92 2.68
CA ILE A 148 0.02 19.35 2.01
C ILE A 148 -0.49 18.19 1.15
N VAL A 149 -1.79 17.94 1.21
CA VAL A 149 -2.47 16.98 0.32
C VAL A 149 -3.15 17.74 -0.81
N HIS A 150 -2.80 17.38 -2.04
CA HIS A 150 -3.45 17.89 -3.25
C HIS A 150 -4.46 16.87 -3.80
N GLU A 151 -5.23 17.29 -4.81
CA GLU A 151 -6.10 16.42 -5.59
C GLU A 151 -5.34 15.20 -6.12
N GLY A 152 -6.01 14.02 -6.13
CA GLY A 152 -5.37 12.75 -6.52
C GLY A 152 -4.48 12.14 -5.44
N ALA A 153 -4.68 12.51 -4.17
CA ALA A 153 -3.95 11.97 -3.01
C ALA A 153 -2.43 12.20 -3.09
N ILE A 154 -2.01 13.32 -3.69
CA ILE A 154 -0.59 13.67 -3.81
C ILE A 154 -0.14 14.38 -2.54
N ARG A 155 0.82 13.79 -1.82
CA ARG A 155 1.41 14.36 -0.60
C ARG A 155 2.66 15.16 -0.94
N HIS A 156 2.59 16.47 -0.77
CA HIS A 156 3.74 17.37 -0.92
C HIS A 156 4.34 17.67 0.45
N LYS A 157 5.53 17.12 0.70
CA LYS A 157 6.21 17.19 1.99
C LYS A 157 6.66 18.62 2.27
N LEU A 158 6.04 19.25 3.26
CA LEU A 158 6.41 20.57 3.77
C LEU A 158 7.61 20.49 4.69
N TRP A 159 7.62 19.48 5.57
CA TRP A 159 8.65 19.35 6.58
C TRP A 159 8.84 17.88 6.96
N ILE A 160 10.10 17.49 7.15
CA ILE A 160 10.50 16.16 7.60
C ILE A 160 11.65 16.38 8.58
N GLY A 161 11.56 15.79 9.77
CA GLY A 161 12.61 15.93 10.77
C GLY A 161 12.27 15.26 12.08
N ARG A 162 12.93 15.74 13.14
CA ARG A 162 12.69 15.29 14.52
C ARG A 162 12.14 16.42 15.37
N VAL A 163 11.26 16.06 16.28
CA VAL A 163 10.83 16.91 17.39
C VAL A 163 11.22 16.27 18.72
N TYR A 164 11.55 17.10 19.70
CA TYR A 164 12.11 16.66 20.98
C TYR A 164 11.23 17.01 22.17
N SER A 165 10.21 17.85 22.02
CA SER A 165 9.37 18.29 23.15
C SER A 165 7.91 18.54 22.75
N LEU A 166 6.98 18.35 23.71
CA LEU A 166 5.53 18.50 23.46
C LEU A 166 5.26 19.87 22.82
N GLU A 167 5.96 20.87 23.37
CA GLU A 167 5.96 22.25 22.94
C GLU A 167 6.39 22.46 21.48
N GLU A 168 7.44 21.79 20.99
CA GLU A 168 7.93 21.96 19.61
C GLU A 168 6.90 21.56 18.56
N LEU A 169 6.25 20.41 18.74
CA LEU A 169 5.17 20.02 17.83
C LEU A 169 3.94 20.90 18.19
N GLU A 170 3.72 21.30 19.45
CA GLU A 170 2.66 22.29 19.79
C GLU A 170 2.73 23.62 19.03
N GLN A 171 3.92 24.08 18.66
CA GLN A 171 4.16 25.29 17.89
C GLN A 171 3.97 25.13 16.37
N ILE A 172 3.94 23.90 15.84
CA ILE A 172 3.81 23.60 14.40
C ILE A 172 2.34 23.59 13.92
N ASP A 173 1.38 23.97 14.79
CA ASP A 173 -0.07 23.79 14.63
C ASP A 173 -0.52 22.32 14.43
N ALA A 174 0.41 21.38 14.55
CA ALA A 174 0.18 19.95 14.75
C ALA A 174 0.93 19.58 16.04
N GLN A 175 0.22 19.42 17.16
CA GLN A 175 0.78 19.52 18.54
C GLN A 175 1.47 18.27 19.13
N GLY A 176 2.61 18.39 19.84
CA GLY A 176 3.30 17.36 20.67
C GLY A 176 4.65 16.60 20.29
N GLY A 177 5.85 17.02 20.74
CA GLY A 177 7.11 16.26 20.72
C GLY A 177 7.54 15.60 22.05
N GLY A 178 8.69 14.90 22.05
CA GLY A 178 9.29 14.27 23.24
C GLY A 178 8.34 13.41 24.08
N ILE A 179 7.42 12.70 23.42
CA ILE A 179 6.18 12.33 24.07
C ILE A 179 6.31 10.98 24.78
N GLY A 180 6.14 10.94 26.10
CA GLY A 180 5.73 9.71 26.75
C GLY A 180 4.28 9.39 26.36
N TYR A 181 3.91 8.13 26.18
CA TYR A 181 2.54 7.70 25.80
C TYR A 181 1.38 8.50 26.46
N ASN A 182 1.55 8.94 27.71
CA ASN A 182 0.57 9.76 28.44
C ASN A 182 0.42 11.19 27.91
N ASP A 183 1.47 11.85 27.43
CA ASP A 183 1.34 13.20 26.87
C ASP A 183 0.67 13.16 25.49
N LEU A 184 0.87 12.07 24.74
CA LEU A 184 0.23 11.83 23.43
C LEU A 184 -1.26 11.65 23.64
N ARG A 185 -1.64 10.85 24.65
CA ARG A 185 -3.03 10.68 25.06
C ARG A 185 -3.65 12.00 25.51
N SER A 186 -2.93 12.80 26.29
CA SER A 186 -3.41 14.10 26.78
C SER A 186 -3.64 15.08 25.63
N LEU A 187 -2.74 15.08 24.66
CA LEU A 187 -2.86 15.83 23.42
C LEU A 187 -4.09 15.39 22.60
N CYS A 188 -4.27 14.08 22.38
CA CYS A 188 -5.44 13.56 21.64
C CYS A 188 -6.75 13.97 22.32
N ALA A 189 -6.80 13.94 23.66
CA ALA A 189 -7.96 14.40 24.41
C ALA A 189 -8.24 15.91 24.25
N ARG A 190 -7.18 16.76 24.15
CA ARG A 190 -7.33 18.21 23.91
C ARG A 190 -7.73 18.54 22.48
N ARG A 191 -7.38 17.67 21.53
CA ARG A 191 -7.61 17.82 20.09
C ARG A 191 -8.38 16.61 19.56
N SER A 192 -9.56 16.35 20.14
CA SER A 192 -10.41 15.22 19.75
C SER A 192 -10.94 15.39 18.32
N GLY A 193 -11.02 14.31 17.56
CA GLY A 193 -11.33 14.34 16.11
C GLY A 193 -10.15 14.82 15.26
N GLN A 194 -9.12 15.37 15.90
CA GLN A 194 -7.97 15.91 15.24
C GLN A 194 -6.77 14.98 15.39
N VAL A 195 -6.25 14.84 16.59
CA VAL A 195 -5.06 14.01 16.81
C VAL A 195 -5.50 12.62 17.23
N TYR A 196 -4.99 11.62 16.51
CA TYR A 196 -5.23 10.22 16.79
C TYR A 196 -3.95 9.51 17.21
N MET A 197 -4.06 8.64 18.22
CA MET A 197 -3.03 7.66 18.52
C MET A 197 -3.12 6.52 17.53
N CYS A 198 -2.01 6.11 16.91
CA CYS A 198 -1.99 4.96 16.03
C CYS A 198 -1.38 3.73 16.72
N ARG A 199 -2.01 2.57 16.52
CA ARG A 199 -1.47 1.27 16.94
C ARG A 199 -1.60 0.26 15.81
N TYR A 200 -0.51 -0.46 15.53
CA TYR A 200 -0.59 -1.62 14.66
C TYR A 200 -1.28 -2.80 15.34
N ARG A 201 -2.22 -3.42 14.62
CA ARG A 201 -2.90 -4.63 15.09
C ARG A 201 -1.99 -5.85 15.02
N PRO A 202 -1.99 -6.73 16.03
CA PRO A 202 -1.18 -7.96 16.02
C PRO A 202 -1.74 -9.07 15.13
N LYS A 203 -3.01 -8.97 14.71
CA LYS A 203 -3.67 -9.95 13.82
C LYS A 203 -4.22 -9.23 12.60
N ARG A 204 -4.02 -9.84 11.42
CA ARG A 204 -4.76 -9.47 10.21
C ARG A 204 -6.23 -9.79 10.44
N LYS A 205 -7.04 -8.74 10.56
CA LYS A 205 -8.43 -8.84 10.13
C LYS A 205 -8.43 -8.39 8.66
N PRO A 206 -8.98 -9.19 7.75
CA PRO A 206 -8.88 -8.94 6.31
C PRO A 206 -9.66 -7.70 5.86
N GLU A 207 -10.56 -7.21 6.70
CA GLU A 207 -11.65 -6.34 6.23
C GLU A 207 -11.24 -4.89 5.94
N ASN A 208 -10.09 -4.37 6.40
CA ASN A 208 -9.72 -2.95 6.17
C ASN A 208 -8.25 -2.62 6.51
N MET A 209 -7.68 -1.62 5.83
CA MET A 209 -6.32 -1.10 6.12
C MET A 209 -6.22 -0.52 7.54
N PHE A 210 -7.28 0.10 8.06
CA PHE A 210 -7.36 0.58 9.44
C PHE A 210 -8.81 0.64 9.95
N SER A 211 -9.00 0.84 11.26
CA SER A 211 -10.26 1.37 11.80
C SER A 211 -10.00 2.55 12.71
N ILE A 212 -11.05 3.34 12.93
CA ILE A 212 -11.04 4.47 13.85
C ILE A 212 -11.92 4.12 15.07
N ASP A 213 -11.40 4.38 16.26
CA ASP A 213 -12.10 4.40 17.53
C ASP A 213 -12.18 5.87 17.96
N GLU A 214 -13.28 6.52 17.60
CA GLU A 214 -13.48 7.96 17.80
C GLU A 214 -13.54 8.34 19.28
N ASP A 215 -14.18 7.50 20.10
CA ASP A 215 -14.31 7.70 21.55
C ASP A 215 -12.94 7.79 22.24
N ASN A 216 -11.96 7.03 21.75
CA ASN A 216 -10.61 6.99 22.31
C ASN A 216 -9.57 7.75 21.46
N ASN A 217 -9.99 8.41 20.37
CA ASN A 217 -9.10 9.00 19.37
C ASN A 217 -7.96 8.04 18.97
N MET A 218 -8.31 6.81 18.62
CA MET A 218 -7.33 5.76 18.33
C MET A 218 -7.55 5.13 16.95
N ILE A 219 -6.49 5.03 16.17
CA ILE A 219 -6.43 4.30 14.91
C ILE A 219 -5.81 2.93 15.16
N GLN A 220 -6.47 1.90 14.66
CA GLN A 220 -5.90 0.56 14.62
C GLN A 220 -5.58 0.16 13.20
N ALA A 221 -4.31 0.22 12.82
CA ALA A 221 -3.84 -0.01 11.46
C ALA A 221 -3.36 -1.46 11.24
N ASN A 222 -3.61 -2.01 10.05
CA ASN A 222 -2.88 -3.16 9.55
C ASN A 222 -1.51 -2.71 9.04
N ARG A 223 -0.45 -3.07 9.79
CA ARG A 223 0.94 -2.70 9.47
C ARG A 223 1.34 -3.10 8.05
N THR A 224 0.90 -4.27 7.61
CA THR A 224 1.24 -4.81 6.29
C THR A 224 0.70 -3.89 5.20
N ASP A 225 -0.62 -3.70 5.21
CA ASP A 225 -1.34 -2.99 4.16
C ASP A 225 -0.99 -1.50 4.16
N SER A 226 -0.79 -0.91 5.35
CA SER A 226 -0.39 0.50 5.46
C SER A 226 1.02 0.75 4.92
N LEU A 227 1.96 -0.19 5.13
CA LEU A 227 3.30 -0.11 4.55
C LEU A 227 3.28 -0.40 3.04
N ASP A 228 2.40 -1.29 2.57
CA ASP A 228 2.21 -1.54 1.13
C ASP A 228 1.67 -0.28 0.43
N ALA A 229 0.62 0.33 0.98
CA ALA A 229 0.06 1.59 0.48
C ALA A 229 1.10 2.73 0.46
N GLY A 230 1.91 2.84 1.53
CA GLY A 230 3.01 3.81 1.56
C GLY A 230 4.06 3.54 0.48
N PHE A 231 4.45 2.29 0.26
CA PHE A 231 5.39 1.91 -0.80
C PHE A 231 4.82 2.27 -2.19
N ASP A 232 3.54 1.98 -2.42
CA ASP A 232 2.86 2.28 -3.68
C ASP A 232 2.77 3.78 -3.94
N ALA A 233 2.59 4.61 -2.90
CA ALA A 233 2.61 6.06 -3.06
C ALA A 233 3.95 6.56 -3.65
N TYR A 234 5.09 6.03 -3.20
CA TYR A 234 6.41 6.36 -3.78
C TYR A 234 6.60 5.75 -5.17
N LYS A 235 6.16 4.51 -5.38
CA LYS A 235 6.28 3.81 -6.68
C LYS A 235 5.56 4.59 -7.79
N HIS A 236 4.37 5.10 -7.51
CA HIS A 236 3.55 5.86 -8.45
C HIS A 236 3.83 7.37 -8.41
N GLY A 237 4.80 7.82 -7.59
CA GLY A 237 5.18 9.23 -7.50
C GLY A 237 4.08 10.15 -6.99
N ARG A 238 3.23 9.65 -6.08
CA ARG A 238 2.21 10.41 -5.32
C ARG A 238 2.79 11.08 -4.06
N VAL A 239 4.10 10.98 -3.86
CA VAL A 239 4.83 11.73 -2.84
C VAL A 239 5.79 12.67 -3.55
N VAL A 240 5.77 13.94 -3.17
CA VAL A 240 6.71 14.96 -3.63
C VAL A 240 7.61 15.31 -2.46
N LEU A 241 8.90 15.07 -2.62
CA LEU A 241 9.95 15.29 -1.62
C LEU A 241 10.72 16.58 -1.93
N PRO A 242 11.35 17.20 -0.93
CA PRO A 242 12.25 18.33 -1.18
C PRO A 242 13.54 17.86 -1.88
N GLN A 243 14.14 18.72 -2.69
CA GLN A 243 15.40 18.43 -3.39
C GLN A 243 16.58 18.22 -2.42
N THR A 244 16.50 18.78 -1.21
CA THR A 244 17.47 18.62 -0.13
C THR A 244 17.30 17.31 0.65
N ILE A 245 16.65 16.30 0.06
CA ILE A 245 16.35 15.00 0.69
C ILE A 245 17.58 14.31 1.31
N ASN A 246 18.77 14.52 0.75
CA ASN A 246 20.01 13.93 1.27
C ASN A 246 20.47 14.55 2.60
N ASP A 247 20.01 15.75 2.93
CA ASP A 247 20.44 16.50 4.12
C ASP A 247 19.41 16.44 5.26
N ILE A 248 18.23 15.87 4.99
CA ILE A 248 17.14 15.75 5.99
C ILE A 248 17.63 14.91 7.17
N ASP A 249 17.42 15.46 8.38
CA ASP A 249 17.80 14.82 9.64
C ASP A 249 19.27 14.36 9.65
N ASN A 250 20.17 15.24 9.19
CA ASN A 250 21.60 14.95 9.04
C ASN A 250 21.90 13.75 8.14
N GLY A 251 21.04 13.50 7.15
CA GLY A 251 21.18 12.41 6.19
C GLY A 251 20.60 11.06 6.66
N GLU A 252 19.96 11.01 7.83
CA GLU A 252 19.34 9.79 8.36
C GLU A 252 18.02 9.41 7.66
N PHE A 253 17.40 10.36 6.94
CA PHE A 253 16.11 10.13 6.29
C PHE A 253 16.11 8.97 5.28
N ILE A 254 17.02 9.02 4.30
CA ILE A 254 17.07 8.01 3.24
C ILE A 254 17.37 6.61 3.80
N PRO A 255 18.41 6.42 4.65
CA PRO A 255 18.68 5.13 5.28
C PRO A 255 17.46 4.53 5.97
N GLN A 256 16.75 5.32 6.78
CA GLN A 256 15.58 4.82 7.50
C GLN A 256 14.38 4.48 6.58
N MET A 257 14.20 5.22 5.49
CA MET A 257 13.10 4.97 4.54
C MET A 257 13.28 3.69 3.71
N ILE A 258 14.52 3.23 3.49
CA ILE A 258 14.83 2.04 2.67
C ILE A 258 15.06 0.76 3.48
N GLU A 259 14.99 0.86 4.81
CA GLU A 259 15.37 -0.19 5.74
C GLU A 259 14.30 -1.26 5.92
N SER A 260 13.02 -0.89 5.79
CA SER A 260 11.93 -1.87 5.83
C SER A 260 11.90 -2.65 4.52
N VAL A 261 11.87 -3.98 4.63
CA VAL A 261 11.91 -4.93 3.51
C VAL A 261 10.65 -5.78 3.53
N ARG A 262 9.96 -5.86 2.40
CA ARG A 262 8.83 -6.76 2.24
C ARG A 262 9.33 -8.13 1.77
N SER A 263 9.20 -9.11 2.65
CA SER A 263 9.59 -10.50 2.42
C SER A 263 8.39 -11.45 2.53
N LYS A 264 8.58 -12.71 2.16
CA LYS A 264 7.58 -13.77 2.33
C LYS A 264 7.92 -14.59 3.56
N THR A 265 6.90 -14.94 4.32
CA THR A 265 7.01 -15.91 5.41
C THR A 265 5.86 -16.90 5.33
N ILE A 266 5.99 -18.01 6.04
CA ILE A 266 4.93 -19.01 6.19
C ILE A 266 4.34 -18.82 7.59
N ASP A 267 3.03 -18.58 7.66
CA ASP A 267 2.34 -18.44 8.93
C ASP A 267 2.14 -19.80 9.64
N LYS A 268 1.58 -19.77 10.84
CA LYS A 268 1.29 -20.99 11.64
C LYS A 268 0.31 -21.97 10.96
N ASN A 269 -0.42 -21.54 9.94
CA ASN A 269 -1.38 -22.34 9.18
C ASN A 269 -0.79 -22.84 7.85
N ASN A 270 0.52 -22.68 7.65
CA ASN A 270 1.23 -23.02 6.42
C ASN A 270 0.79 -22.20 5.19
N VAL A 271 0.27 -20.98 5.43
CA VAL A 271 -0.12 -20.02 4.39
C VAL A 271 1.04 -19.05 4.17
N VAL A 272 1.37 -18.80 2.92
CA VAL A 272 2.44 -17.85 2.55
C VAL A 272 1.88 -16.44 2.66
N VAL A 273 2.48 -15.65 3.54
CA VAL A 273 2.07 -14.27 3.81
C VAL A 273 3.25 -13.33 3.57
N GLY A 274 3.00 -12.17 2.98
CA GLY A 274 4.01 -11.12 2.90
C GLY A 274 4.15 -10.42 4.24
N ILE A 275 5.36 -10.15 4.74
CA ILE A 275 5.59 -9.39 5.96
C ILE A 275 6.62 -8.29 5.71
N TRP A 276 6.47 -7.16 6.40
CA TRP A 276 7.53 -6.15 6.47
C TRP A 276 8.44 -6.45 7.64
N SER A 277 9.69 -6.73 7.33
CA SER A 277 10.78 -6.93 8.29
C SER A 277 11.71 -5.73 8.26
N ASN A 278 12.12 -5.26 9.43
CA ASN A 278 13.05 -4.13 9.55
C ASN A 278 14.46 -4.71 9.75
N THR A 279 15.43 -4.24 8.98
CA THR A 279 16.84 -4.64 9.14
C THR A 279 17.66 -3.65 9.99
N GLY A 280 17.03 -2.53 10.39
CA GLY A 280 17.63 -1.40 11.10
C GLY A 280 16.56 -0.37 11.49
N PRO A 281 16.96 0.85 11.91
CA PRO A 281 16.02 1.92 12.27
C PRO A 281 15.15 2.34 11.08
N ASP A 282 13.85 2.48 11.29
CA ASP A 282 12.87 2.84 10.25
C ASP A 282 11.79 3.80 10.76
N ASP A 283 12.13 4.61 11.76
CA ASP A 283 11.18 5.52 12.41
C ASP A 283 10.60 6.54 11.40
N HIS A 284 11.42 7.07 10.49
CA HIS A 284 10.93 7.91 9.37
C HIS A 284 9.95 7.16 8.46
N ARG A 285 10.14 5.86 8.23
CA ARG A 285 9.23 5.06 7.41
C ARG A 285 7.87 4.94 8.09
N HIS A 286 7.86 4.75 9.40
CA HIS A 286 6.65 4.67 10.20
C HIS A 286 5.92 6.02 10.30
N ALA A 287 6.64 7.12 10.50
CA ALA A 287 6.07 8.46 10.48
C ALA A 287 5.41 8.78 9.12
N ASP A 288 6.03 8.37 8.00
CA ASP A 288 5.43 8.50 6.66
C ASP A 288 4.12 7.72 6.52
N VAL A 289 4.03 6.52 7.11
CA VAL A 289 2.79 5.72 7.09
C VAL A 289 1.71 6.36 7.94
N TYR A 290 2.03 6.90 9.11
CA TYR A 290 1.03 7.57 9.93
C TYR A 290 0.49 8.83 9.26
N GLU A 291 1.35 9.56 8.55
CA GLU A 291 0.92 10.70 7.75
C GLU A 291 0.00 10.27 6.60
N LEU A 292 0.28 9.12 5.98
CA LEU A 292 -0.61 8.52 4.98
C LEU A 292 -1.98 8.19 5.59
N LEU A 293 -2.01 7.54 6.75
CA LEU A 293 -3.27 7.23 7.44
C LEU A 293 -4.06 8.51 7.77
N ALA A 294 -3.39 9.57 8.21
CA ALA A 294 -4.02 10.86 8.45
C ALA A 294 -4.65 11.44 7.17
N MET A 295 -4.01 11.28 6.01
CA MET A 295 -4.59 11.64 4.70
C MET A 295 -5.86 10.85 4.39
N HIS A 296 -5.88 9.54 4.65
CA HIS A 296 -7.08 8.72 4.45
C HIS A 296 -8.23 9.17 5.38
N ILE A 297 -7.92 9.48 6.64
CA ILE A 297 -8.91 9.98 7.61
C ILE A 297 -9.46 11.35 7.19
N ALA A 298 -8.63 12.20 6.59
CA ALA A 298 -9.05 13.47 6.02
C ALA A 298 -9.89 13.33 4.73
N GLY A 299 -10.16 12.10 4.27
CA GLY A 299 -11.00 11.83 3.09
C GLY A 299 -10.26 11.91 1.75
N PHE A 300 -8.93 11.94 1.74
CA PHE A 300 -8.11 12.00 0.52
C PHE A 300 -7.57 10.63 0.10
N GLY A 301 -8.19 9.56 0.57
CA GLY A 301 -7.82 8.18 0.26
C GLY A 301 -8.73 7.57 -0.80
N ASP A 302 -8.14 6.80 -1.70
CA ASP A 302 -8.86 5.82 -2.51
C ASP A 302 -9.22 4.66 -1.55
N THR A 303 -10.32 4.79 -0.80
CA THR A 303 -10.87 3.69 0.00
C THR A 303 -11.37 2.56 -0.89
N ASP A 304 -11.82 2.93 -2.09
CA ASP A 304 -12.47 2.06 -3.07
C ASP A 304 -11.49 1.08 -3.75
N VAL A 305 -10.17 1.22 -3.54
CA VAL A 305 -9.17 0.27 -4.07
C VAL A 305 -9.18 -1.06 -3.29
N TYR A 306 -9.83 -1.10 -2.12
CA TYR A 306 -9.90 -2.30 -1.28
C TYR A 306 -11.31 -2.74 -0.92
N ASP A 307 -12.36 -2.04 -1.37
CA ASP A 307 -13.70 -2.60 -1.45
C ASP A 307 -13.73 -3.55 -2.66
N ASP A 308 -13.11 -4.72 -2.50
CA ASP A 308 -13.51 -5.93 -3.23
C ASP A 308 -14.93 -6.24 -2.73
N ASP A 309 -15.93 -5.53 -3.22
CA ASP A 309 -17.32 -5.98 -3.17
C ASP A 309 -17.36 -7.30 -3.97
N GLU A 310 -17.08 -8.42 -3.30
CA GLU A 310 -17.28 -9.80 -3.77
C GLU A 310 -18.75 -10.10 -4.12
N ASP A 311 -19.65 -9.11 -4.05
CA ASP A 311 -21.07 -9.19 -4.39
C ASP A 311 -21.40 -8.75 -5.82
N ASP A 312 -20.43 -8.33 -6.63
CA ASP A 312 -20.60 -8.30 -8.09
C ASP A 312 -20.58 -9.75 -8.62
N GLU A 313 -21.71 -10.45 -8.42
CA GLU A 313 -21.98 -11.69 -9.16
C GLU A 313 -21.75 -11.41 -10.66
N PRO A 314 -21.01 -12.27 -11.37
CA PRO A 314 -20.76 -12.06 -12.79
C PRO A 314 -22.11 -11.91 -13.49
N TYR A 315 -22.29 -10.78 -14.19
CA TYR A 315 -23.41 -10.60 -15.10
C TYR A 315 -23.48 -11.84 -16.01
N ILE A 316 -24.45 -12.72 -15.75
CA ILE A 316 -24.88 -13.72 -16.70
C ILE A 316 -25.48 -12.91 -17.83
N ILE A 317 -24.71 -12.73 -18.91
CA ILE A 317 -25.26 -12.30 -20.18
C ILE A 317 -26.11 -13.48 -20.64
N ASP A 318 -27.42 -13.40 -20.38
CA ASP A 318 -28.40 -14.26 -21.03
C ASP A 318 -28.40 -13.88 -22.52
N ASP A 319 -27.51 -14.52 -23.29
CA ASP A 319 -27.62 -14.59 -24.74
C ASP A 319 -28.86 -15.44 -25.08
N ALA A 320 -30.01 -14.81 -25.02
CA ALA A 320 -31.28 -15.32 -25.51
C ALA A 320 -32.02 -14.22 -26.28
N ASP A 321 -31.39 -13.68 -27.31
CA ASP A 321 -32.11 -13.10 -28.43
C ASP A 321 -32.19 -14.16 -29.54
N GLU A 322 -33.36 -14.79 -29.61
CA GLU A 322 -33.84 -15.59 -30.73
C GLU A 322 -33.62 -14.83 -32.04
N TYR A 323 -32.81 -15.39 -32.93
CA TYR A 323 -32.86 -15.03 -34.35
C TYR A 323 -34.14 -15.63 -34.95
N ASP A 324 -35.19 -14.81 -35.03
CA ASP A 324 -36.33 -15.05 -35.93
C ASP A 324 -35.83 -14.93 -37.38
N ASP A 325 -35.61 -16.08 -38.01
CA ASP A 325 -35.38 -16.22 -39.45
C ASP A 325 -36.72 -16.10 -40.19
N ASP A 326 -37.08 -14.88 -40.57
CA ASP A 326 -38.18 -14.61 -41.49
C ASP A 326 -37.61 -14.06 -42.81
N SER A 327 -36.91 -14.93 -43.55
CA SER A 327 -36.47 -14.68 -44.92
C SER A 327 -37.54 -15.09 -45.94
N GLY A 328 -38.65 -14.35 -45.95
CA GLY A 328 -39.61 -14.34 -47.06
C GLY A 328 -39.21 -13.35 -48.16
N TYR A 329 -38.70 -13.84 -49.28
CA TYR A 329 -38.71 -13.11 -50.55
C TYR A 329 -39.17 -14.00 -51.72
N VAL A 330 -40.21 -13.46 -52.38
CA VAL A 330 -40.87 -13.72 -53.67
C VAL A 330 -40.21 -14.69 -54.65
#